data_AF-A0A195BFY6-F1
#
_entry.id   AF-A0A195BFY6-F1
#
_cell.length_a   1.000
_cell.length_b   1.000
_cell.length_c   1.000
_cell.angle_alpha   90.00
_cell.angle_beta   90.00
_cell.angle_gamma   90.00
#
_symmetry.space_group_name_H-M   'P 1'
#
loop_
_entity.id
_entity.type
_entity.pdbx_description
1 polymer ?
#
loop_
_entity_poly.entity_id
_entity_poly.type
_entity_poly.pdbx_seq_one_letter_code
_entity_poly.pdbx_strand_id
1 'polypeptide(L)'
;MEDDLPTEYDVVVVGTGMTESIVAAAASRIGKRVLHLDSNEYYGGLWATFNFDGLQKWIEDLKTVKSSTKNTNVDLKTNEKFLKASDQYSTVENIGEIWYISNDADLPDVSSKDTQTESSGDSAALEGAEKTDQDKADKKENVKQWSIDRIKKEYRRFNIDLAPKLLFARGELVELLISSNIARYAEFRAVSRVATFMDGKLTQVPCSRADVFANKTVSVIEKRMLMQLLTSCMEQGADSPEFDGFRDKTFLEYLNTKNLTPIVQHYVMQAIAMATDKTSCRNGVNRTKHFLNSLGRYGNTPFLWPMYGSGELPQCFCRLCAVFGGIYCLKRQLDGVVVNEDKCKAIISGKQRLALEHLVVGQGHLPPEIVASEGENQISRGIFITDRSIMQGEKESLTLLYYPPEKPDQEAVTLIELGPSTNACPQGLFIVHMTCKRTKNAKEDLAYVVNKFLRAEPFDPNAVRSSSDSHTQTVSPDKRHLQDDRQEKEESEYPLPQVLWSLYLNLPASDIKLSDSAPSNIHLCSGPDLELDFDFAVNQKSTLEEMISRFELPRMKGSSIREARNVQKYIALTFLFDDVDENENMDIDVK
;
A
#
# COMPACT_ATOMS: atom_id res chain seq x y z
N MET A 1 -30.38 -11.89 -6.29
CA MET A 1 -30.69 -11.42 -4.93
C MET A 1 -31.14 -9.96 -4.97
N GLU A 2 -32.07 -9.56 -5.86
CA GLU A 2 -32.52 -8.16 -5.89
C GLU A 2 -33.66 -7.86 -4.89
N ASP A 3 -34.31 -8.87 -4.32
CA ASP A 3 -35.66 -8.70 -3.77
C ASP A 3 -35.79 -8.74 -2.23
N ASP A 4 -34.72 -8.62 -1.43
CA ASP A 4 -34.85 -8.71 0.05
C ASP A 4 -33.93 -7.78 0.87
N LEU A 5 -33.47 -6.65 0.29
CA LEU A 5 -32.77 -5.64 1.09
C LEU A 5 -33.79 -4.86 1.95
N PRO A 6 -33.52 -4.68 3.26
CA PRO A 6 -34.23 -3.69 4.07
C PRO A 6 -34.25 -2.32 3.38
N THR A 7 -35.32 -1.57 3.55
CA THR A 7 -35.48 -0.25 2.93
C THR A 7 -34.98 0.89 3.81
N GLU A 8 -34.57 0.62 5.05
CA GLU A 8 -34.16 1.62 6.03
C GLU A 8 -32.88 1.20 6.75
N TYR A 9 -31.92 2.11 6.80
CA TYR A 9 -30.63 1.94 7.47
C TYR A 9 -30.31 3.15 8.33
N ASP A 10 -29.42 2.97 9.29
CA ASP A 10 -28.91 4.10 10.06
C ASP A 10 -27.74 4.74 9.28
N VAL A 11 -26.87 3.91 8.70
CA VAL A 11 -25.73 4.36 7.90
C VAL A 11 -25.69 3.59 6.59
N VAL A 12 -25.60 4.31 5.48
CA VAL A 12 -25.25 3.73 4.17
C VAL A 12 -23.84 4.18 3.81
N VAL A 13 -22.99 3.23 3.45
CA VAL A 13 -21.60 3.45 3.03
C VAL A 13 -21.48 3.05 1.56
N VAL A 14 -20.91 3.92 0.73
CA VAL A 14 -20.76 3.69 -0.72
C VAL A 14 -19.28 3.79 -1.10
N GLY A 15 -18.75 2.68 -1.61
CA GLY A 15 -17.33 2.44 -1.87
C GLY A 15 -16.69 1.69 -0.70
N THR A 16 -15.86 0.69 -1.02
CA THR A 16 -15.17 -0.17 -0.03
C THR A 16 -13.70 0.20 0.14
N GLY A 17 -13.37 1.49 -0.02
CA GLY A 17 -12.03 2.01 0.24
C GLY A 17 -11.65 1.93 1.73
N MET A 18 -10.43 2.39 2.05
CA MET A 18 -9.88 2.25 3.39
C MET A 18 -10.74 3.00 4.43
N THR A 19 -10.96 4.29 4.23
CA THR A 19 -11.72 5.14 5.16
C THR A 19 -13.17 4.65 5.29
N GLU A 20 -13.80 4.33 4.17
CA GLU A 20 -15.18 3.81 4.11
C GLU A 20 -15.32 2.52 4.93
N SER A 21 -14.38 1.61 4.77
CA SER A 21 -14.37 0.33 5.48
C SER A 21 -14.17 0.50 6.99
N ILE A 22 -13.26 1.39 7.41
CA ILE A 22 -13.07 1.72 8.84
C ILE A 22 -14.37 2.28 9.44
N VAL A 23 -15.01 3.20 8.75
CA VAL A 23 -16.24 3.87 9.23
C VAL A 23 -17.41 2.88 9.29
N ALA A 24 -17.58 2.05 8.26
CA ALA A 24 -18.59 1.00 8.24
C ALA A 24 -18.41 0.04 9.43
N ALA A 25 -17.18 -0.41 9.68
CA ALA A 25 -16.85 -1.29 10.78
C ALA A 25 -17.13 -0.63 12.14
N ALA A 26 -16.74 0.63 12.32
CA ALA A 26 -17.00 1.38 13.54
C ALA A 26 -18.51 1.55 13.79
N ALA A 27 -19.28 1.95 12.77
CA ALA A 27 -20.72 2.13 12.87
C ALA A 27 -21.45 0.82 13.21
N SER A 28 -21.08 -0.28 12.55
CA SER A 28 -21.68 -1.58 12.83
C SER A 28 -21.31 -2.08 14.24
N ARG A 29 -20.06 -1.89 14.68
CA ARG A 29 -19.59 -2.27 16.03
C ARG A 29 -20.40 -1.61 17.16
N ILE A 30 -20.86 -0.37 16.96
CA ILE A 30 -21.70 0.35 17.95
C ILE A 30 -23.21 0.05 17.79
N GLY A 31 -23.57 -0.96 16.99
CA GLY A 31 -24.94 -1.47 16.87
C GLY A 31 -25.81 -0.78 15.81
N LYS A 32 -25.22 -0.03 14.87
CA LYS A 32 -25.98 0.59 13.77
C LYS A 32 -26.28 -0.40 12.65
N ARG A 33 -27.43 -0.21 12.00
CA ARG A 33 -27.80 -0.91 10.76
C ARG A 33 -27.02 -0.29 9.60
N VAL A 34 -25.96 -0.97 9.18
CA VAL A 34 -25.07 -0.53 8.11
C VAL A 34 -25.39 -1.27 6.82
N LEU A 35 -25.56 -0.53 5.72
CA LEU A 35 -25.50 -1.04 4.37
C LEU A 35 -24.23 -0.54 3.70
N HIS A 36 -23.39 -1.45 3.20
CA HIS A 36 -22.13 -1.11 2.55
C HIS A 36 -22.16 -1.61 1.09
N LEU A 37 -22.17 -0.66 0.16
CA LEU A 37 -22.29 -0.89 -1.27
C LEU A 37 -20.97 -0.63 -1.99
N ASP A 38 -20.68 -1.41 -3.03
CA ASP A 38 -19.65 -1.07 -4.02
C ASP A 38 -20.15 -1.41 -5.42
N SER A 39 -19.86 -0.53 -6.38
CA SER A 39 -20.16 -0.75 -7.79
C SER A 39 -19.25 -1.83 -8.41
N ASN A 40 -18.04 -2.01 -7.85
CA ASN A 40 -17.08 -2.99 -8.29
C ASN A 40 -17.46 -4.41 -7.88
N GLU A 41 -16.83 -5.39 -8.54
CA GLU A 41 -16.93 -6.80 -8.17
C GLU A 41 -15.89 -7.28 -7.16
N TYR A 42 -15.06 -6.35 -6.68
CA TYR A 42 -13.96 -6.54 -5.76
C TYR A 42 -14.00 -5.45 -4.69
N TYR A 43 -13.24 -5.64 -3.61
CA TYR A 43 -13.13 -4.67 -2.51
C TYR A 43 -11.97 -3.70 -2.71
N GLY A 44 -12.01 -2.56 -2.03
CA GLY A 44 -10.89 -1.62 -1.90
C GLY A 44 -10.98 -0.42 -2.83
N GLY A 45 -11.77 -0.47 -3.91
CA GLY A 45 -11.79 0.59 -4.92
C GLY A 45 -10.36 0.91 -5.42
N LEU A 46 -9.93 2.16 -5.30
CA LEU A 46 -8.55 2.58 -5.67
C LEU A 46 -7.45 2.05 -4.74
N TRP A 47 -7.82 1.42 -3.62
CA TRP A 47 -6.91 0.72 -2.71
C TRP A 47 -6.76 -0.77 -3.03
N ALA A 48 -7.44 -1.27 -4.06
CA ALA A 48 -7.49 -2.69 -4.37
C ALA A 48 -6.12 -3.26 -4.77
N THR A 49 -5.97 -4.54 -4.46
CA THR A 49 -4.86 -5.39 -4.89
C THR A 49 -5.38 -6.42 -5.88
N PHE A 50 -4.69 -6.58 -7.01
CA PHE A 50 -5.12 -7.49 -8.06
C PHE A 50 -4.08 -8.58 -8.33
N ASN A 51 -4.56 -9.77 -8.68
CA ASN A 51 -3.74 -10.69 -9.45
C ASN A 51 -3.54 -10.15 -10.88
N PHE A 52 -2.60 -10.72 -11.64
CA PHE A 52 -2.23 -10.15 -12.94
C PHE A 52 -3.42 -10.11 -13.92
N ASP A 53 -4.24 -11.15 -13.96
CA ASP A 53 -5.42 -11.23 -14.85
C ASP A 53 -6.52 -10.23 -14.45
N GLY A 54 -6.79 -10.11 -13.15
CA GLY A 54 -7.72 -9.12 -12.62
C GLY A 54 -7.29 -7.69 -12.93
N LEU A 55 -5.98 -7.41 -12.87
CA LEU A 55 -5.44 -6.10 -13.25
C LEU A 55 -5.61 -5.84 -14.75
N GLN A 56 -5.37 -6.83 -15.61
CA GLN A 56 -5.56 -6.70 -17.06
C GLN A 56 -7.03 -6.38 -17.38
N LYS A 57 -7.97 -7.10 -16.77
CA LYS A 57 -9.40 -6.82 -16.91
C LYS A 57 -9.76 -5.40 -16.44
N TRP A 58 -9.22 -4.97 -15.29
CA TRP A 58 -9.42 -3.62 -14.78
C TRP A 58 -8.90 -2.54 -15.75
N ILE A 59 -7.74 -2.75 -16.37
CA ILE A 59 -7.19 -1.85 -17.41
C ILE A 59 -8.12 -1.81 -18.64
N GLU A 60 -8.65 -2.97 -19.07
CA GLU A 60 -9.59 -3.06 -20.19
C GLU A 60 -10.91 -2.34 -19.91
N ASP A 61 -11.47 -2.54 -18.71
CA ASP A 61 -12.71 -1.89 -18.29
C ASP A 61 -12.57 -0.35 -18.33
N LEU A 62 -11.42 0.19 -17.89
CA LEU A 62 -11.12 1.63 -17.96
C LEU A 62 -11.00 2.17 -19.40
N LYS A 63 -10.55 1.35 -20.36
CA LYS A 63 -10.50 1.72 -21.78
C LYS A 63 -11.86 1.67 -22.46
N THR A 64 -12.81 0.90 -21.90
CA THR A 64 -14.11 0.65 -22.53
C THR A 64 -15.25 1.54 -22.04
N VAL A 65 -15.00 2.42 -21.04
CA VAL A 65 -16.04 3.24 -20.39
C VAL A 65 -16.93 3.95 -21.43
N LYS A 66 -18.12 3.39 -21.60
CA LYS A 66 -19.24 3.99 -22.32
C LYS A 66 -20.08 4.72 -21.29
N SER A 67 -20.28 6.01 -21.48
CA SER A 67 -21.27 6.81 -20.75
C SER A 67 -22.62 6.09 -20.75
N SER A 68 -22.96 5.42 -19.65
CA SER A 68 -24.27 4.81 -19.47
C SER A 68 -25.21 5.86 -18.89
N THR A 69 -25.77 6.68 -19.75
CA THR A 69 -26.89 7.57 -19.40
C THR A 69 -28.17 6.74 -19.29
N LYS A 70 -28.26 5.87 -18.27
CA LYS A 70 -29.56 5.31 -17.91
C LYS A 70 -30.37 6.44 -17.27
N ASN A 71 -31.52 6.75 -17.87
CA ASN A 71 -32.51 7.63 -17.26
C ASN A 71 -33.18 6.86 -16.12
N THR A 72 -32.76 7.14 -14.89
CA THR A 72 -33.39 6.58 -13.69
C THR A 72 -34.66 7.39 -13.41
N ASN A 73 -35.82 6.75 -13.56
CA ASN A 73 -37.10 7.39 -13.22
C ASN A 73 -37.30 7.28 -11.70
N VAL A 74 -37.09 8.38 -10.98
CA VAL A 74 -37.11 8.40 -9.51
C VAL A 74 -38.42 8.99 -9.02
N ASP A 75 -39.14 8.25 -8.17
CA ASP A 75 -40.33 8.77 -7.50
C ASP A 75 -39.94 9.72 -6.36
N LEU A 76 -40.20 11.02 -6.57
CA LEU A 76 -39.83 12.11 -5.67
C LEU A 76 -41.06 12.65 -4.95
N LYS A 77 -40.94 12.82 -3.63
CA LYS A 77 -41.97 13.51 -2.82
C LYS A 77 -41.85 15.02 -3.00
N THR A 78 -42.87 15.75 -2.55
CA THR A 78 -42.88 17.22 -2.56
C THR A 78 -41.64 17.78 -1.85
N ASN A 79 -40.95 18.74 -2.49
CA ASN A 79 -39.69 19.37 -2.04
C ASN A 79 -38.44 18.49 -2.06
N GLU A 80 -38.50 17.29 -2.62
CA GLU A 80 -37.30 16.47 -2.84
C GLU A 80 -36.60 16.79 -4.16
N LYS A 81 -35.27 16.69 -4.17
CA LYS A 81 -34.42 16.79 -5.34
C LYS A 81 -33.59 15.52 -5.47
N PHE A 82 -33.46 15.01 -6.68
CA PHE A 82 -32.53 13.93 -6.99
C PHE A 82 -31.21 14.51 -7.51
N LEU A 83 -30.10 14.13 -6.87
CA LEU A 83 -28.76 14.47 -7.32
C LEU A 83 -28.10 13.18 -7.81
N LYS A 84 -27.66 13.16 -9.07
CA LYS A 84 -27.13 11.95 -9.70
C LYS A 84 -25.70 11.70 -9.25
N ALA A 85 -25.36 10.46 -8.91
CA ALA A 85 -23.98 10.10 -8.57
C ALA A 85 -23.08 10.17 -9.82
N SER A 86 -21.82 10.56 -9.62
CA SER A 86 -20.80 10.64 -10.67
C SER A 86 -19.51 9.96 -10.22
N ASP A 87 -18.84 9.32 -11.17
CA ASP A 87 -17.52 8.69 -11.02
C ASP A 87 -16.36 9.61 -11.41
N GLN A 88 -16.65 10.82 -11.90
CA GLN A 88 -15.65 11.72 -12.48
C GLN A 88 -14.47 12.01 -11.55
N TYR A 89 -14.71 12.06 -10.24
CA TYR A 89 -13.71 12.34 -9.21
C TYR A 89 -12.91 11.12 -8.74
N SER A 90 -13.20 9.94 -9.29
CA SER A 90 -12.41 8.72 -9.10
C SER A 90 -11.72 8.22 -10.37
N THR A 91 -11.84 8.98 -11.46
CA THR A 91 -11.35 8.56 -12.77
C THR A 91 -9.84 8.41 -12.77
N VAL A 92 -9.37 7.25 -13.25
CA VAL A 92 -7.95 7.00 -13.49
C VAL A 92 -7.60 7.46 -14.90
N GLU A 93 -6.52 8.23 -15.03
CA GLU A 93 -6.12 8.86 -16.29
C GLU A 93 -4.76 8.34 -16.80
N ASN A 94 -4.46 8.63 -18.08
CA ASN A 94 -3.15 8.42 -18.70
C ASN A 94 -2.57 7.00 -18.53
N ILE A 95 -3.43 5.99 -18.68
CA ILE A 95 -3.05 4.59 -18.50
C ILE A 95 -2.13 4.17 -19.66
N GLY A 96 -0.87 3.85 -19.35
CA GLY A 96 0.14 3.43 -20.30
C GLY A 96 0.74 2.09 -19.88
N GLU A 97 0.45 1.02 -20.63
CA GLU A 97 1.00 -0.31 -20.41
C GLU A 97 2.09 -0.62 -21.46
N ILE A 98 3.21 -1.19 -21.02
CA ILE A 98 4.35 -1.52 -21.89
C ILE A 98 4.92 -2.89 -21.50
N TRP A 99 5.04 -3.78 -22.49
CA TRP A 99 5.82 -5.01 -22.39
C TRP A 99 7.22 -4.79 -22.98
N TYR A 100 8.24 -5.26 -22.27
CA TYR A 100 9.65 -5.16 -22.70
C TYR A 100 10.24 -6.51 -23.08
N ILE A 101 9.45 -7.58 -23.01
CA ILE A 101 9.83 -8.94 -23.37
C ILE A 101 8.86 -9.50 -24.40
N SER A 102 9.29 -10.52 -25.14
CA SER A 102 8.48 -11.15 -26.19
C SER A 102 7.66 -12.34 -25.66
N ASN A 103 6.78 -12.87 -26.52
CA ASN A 103 6.02 -14.09 -26.24
C ASN A 103 6.90 -15.34 -26.37
N ASP A 104 6.43 -16.50 -25.90
CA ASP A 104 7.16 -17.77 -26.01
C ASP A 104 7.56 -18.08 -27.46
N ALA A 105 6.70 -17.73 -28.43
CA ALA A 105 6.91 -17.98 -29.86
C ALA A 105 8.04 -17.18 -30.50
N ASP A 106 8.43 -16.05 -29.89
CA ASP A 106 9.45 -15.14 -30.40
C ASP A 106 10.80 -15.35 -29.72
N LEU A 107 10.87 -16.27 -28.74
CA LEU A 107 12.11 -16.63 -28.07
C LEU A 107 12.89 -17.65 -28.92
N PRO A 108 14.22 -17.56 -28.99
CA PRO A 108 15.03 -18.53 -29.70
C PRO A 108 14.79 -19.93 -29.13
N ASP A 109 14.56 -20.90 -30.02
CA ASP A 109 14.51 -22.31 -29.68
C ASP A 109 15.83 -22.69 -28.99
N VAL A 110 15.78 -22.88 -27.68
CA VAL A 110 16.92 -23.44 -26.95
C VAL A 110 16.97 -24.92 -27.35
N SER A 111 17.69 -25.22 -28.43
CA SER A 111 17.80 -26.58 -28.93
C SER A 111 18.41 -27.47 -27.85
N SER A 112 17.62 -28.40 -27.33
CA SER A 112 18.07 -29.57 -26.59
C SER A 112 18.73 -30.56 -27.56
N LYS A 113 19.78 -30.12 -28.26
CA LYS A 113 20.60 -30.97 -29.13
C LYS A 113 22.02 -31.03 -28.60
N ASP A 114 22.19 -31.82 -27.54
CA ASP A 114 23.40 -32.60 -27.27
C ASP A 114 23.06 -33.89 -26.50
N THR A 115 21.99 -34.56 -26.93
CA THR A 115 21.79 -35.99 -26.64
C THR A 115 21.25 -36.65 -27.90
N GLN A 116 22.15 -36.91 -28.85
CA GLN A 116 21.96 -38.02 -29.76
C GLN A 116 22.27 -39.29 -29.00
N THR A 117 21.28 -40.14 -28.82
CA THR A 117 21.47 -41.59 -29.00
C THR A 117 20.15 -42.15 -29.52
N GLU A 118 20.27 -42.70 -30.72
CA GLU A 118 19.20 -43.25 -31.53
C GLU A 118 18.52 -44.42 -30.82
N SER A 119 17.19 -44.44 -30.84
CA SER A 119 16.43 -45.63 -30.50
C SER A 119 16.36 -46.53 -31.73
N SER A 120 16.98 -47.70 -31.65
CA SER A 120 16.69 -48.82 -32.54
C SER A 120 16.57 -50.10 -31.72
N GLY A 121 15.45 -50.81 -31.92
CA GLY A 121 15.37 -52.27 -31.86
C GLY A 121 15.22 -52.96 -30.50
N ASP A 122 13.96 -53.33 -30.21
CA ASP A 122 13.48 -54.62 -29.68
C ASP A 122 14.15 -55.38 -28.50
N SER A 123 13.31 -55.55 -27.46
CA SER A 123 12.96 -56.80 -26.75
C SER A 123 14.07 -57.76 -26.25
N ALA A 124 14.26 -57.82 -24.91
CA ALA A 124 14.03 -59.00 -24.04
C ALA A 124 14.82 -58.95 -22.71
N ALA A 125 14.10 -59.29 -21.63
CA ALA A 125 14.49 -59.82 -20.31
C ALA A 125 15.98 -59.80 -19.83
N LEU A 126 16.21 -59.28 -18.61
CA LEU A 126 16.63 -60.06 -17.41
C LEU A 126 17.01 -59.16 -16.21
N GLU A 127 17.06 -59.80 -15.06
CA GLU A 127 17.07 -59.30 -13.68
C GLU A 127 18.38 -58.58 -13.24
N GLY A 128 18.23 -57.74 -12.19
CA GLY A 128 19.21 -57.59 -11.10
C GLY A 128 20.48 -56.78 -11.38
N ALA A 129 20.47 -55.49 -11.01
CA ALA A 129 21.69 -54.78 -10.61
C ALA A 129 21.36 -53.55 -9.73
N GLU A 130 22.06 -53.43 -8.62
CA GLU A 130 21.98 -52.36 -7.62
C GLU A 130 22.24 -50.98 -8.26
N LYS A 131 21.37 -49.99 -7.98
CA LYS A 131 21.61 -48.59 -8.32
C LYS A 131 22.35 -47.91 -7.17
N THR A 132 23.60 -47.56 -7.40
CA THR A 132 24.40 -46.64 -6.57
C THR A 132 23.83 -45.22 -6.58
N ASP A 133 23.93 -44.53 -5.43
CA ASP A 133 23.43 -43.20 -5.10
C ASP A 133 24.07 -42.01 -5.87
N GLN A 134 24.33 -42.13 -7.17
CA GLN A 134 24.94 -41.05 -7.98
C GLN A 134 24.08 -40.51 -9.12
N ASP A 135 22.91 -41.08 -9.40
CA ASP A 135 22.04 -40.65 -10.51
C ASP A 135 20.94 -39.63 -10.15
N LYS A 136 21.02 -38.96 -8.99
CA LYS A 136 20.03 -37.93 -8.60
C LYS A 136 20.54 -36.48 -8.66
N ALA A 137 21.78 -36.23 -9.09
CA ALA A 137 22.39 -34.90 -8.95
C ALA A 137 22.39 -34.01 -10.21
N ASP A 138 22.06 -34.50 -11.41
CA ASP A 138 22.25 -33.72 -12.65
C ASP A 138 20.98 -33.58 -13.52
N LYS A 139 19.85 -33.20 -12.92
CA LYS A 139 18.84 -32.43 -13.66
C LYS A 139 19.10 -30.94 -13.46
N LYS A 140 20.08 -30.40 -14.21
CA LYS A 140 20.18 -28.94 -14.43
C LYS A 140 18.92 -28.50 -15.17
N GLU A 141 17.94 -27.94 -14.45
CA GLU A 141 16.85 -27.20 -15.06
C GLU A 141 17.45 -26.01 -15.82
N ASN A 142 17.45 -26.10 -17.16
CA ASN A 142 17.72 -24.95 -18.01
C ASN A 142 16.71 -23.86 -17.67
N VAL A 143 17.17 -22.75 -17.07
CA VAL A 143 16.33 -21.62 -16.69
C VAL A 143 15.75 -20.98 -17.94
N LYS A 144 14.50 -21.33 -18.26
CA LYS A 144 13.72 -20.66 -19.31
C LYS A 144 13.60 -19.18 -18.95
N GLN A 145 13.82 -18.33 -19.95
CA GLN A 145 13.61 -16.88 -19.84
C GLN A 145 12.17 -16.55 -19.42
N TRP A 146 11.96 -15.37 -18.84
CA TRP A 146 10.61 -14.85 -18.66
C TRP A 146 10.06 -14.37 -20.00
N SER A 147 8.88 -14.87 -20.36
CA SER A 147 8.08 -14.45 -21.50
C SER A 147 6.76 -13.86 -21.02
N ILE A 148 6.05 -13.15 -21.90
CA ILE A 148 4.68 -12.69 -21.65
C ILE A 148 3.78 -13.86 -21.25
N ASP A 149 3.83 -14.96 -22.01
CA ASP A 149 3.00 -16.15 -21.79
C ASP A 149 3.26 -16.78 -20.42
N ARG A 150 4.52 -16.81 -19.97
CA ARG A 150 4.88 -17.35 -18.66
C ARG A 150 4.36 -16.48 -17.52
N ILE A 151 4.49 -15.16 -17.64
CA ILE A 151 3.93 -14.22 -16.64
C ILE A 151 2.41 -14.38 -16.57
N LYS A 152 1.73 -14.45 -17.72
CA LYS A 152 0.28 -14.69 -17.80
C LYS A 152 -0.13 -16.04 -17.21
N LYS A 153 0.66 -17.11 -17.37
CA LYS A 153 0.39 -18.42 -16.74
C LYS A 153 0.49 -18.39 -15.21
N GLU A 154 1.37 -17.56 -14.66
CA GLU A 154 1.60 -17.42 -13.21
C GLU A 154 0.71 -16.34 -12.56
N TYR A 155 -0.33 -15.85 -13.25
CA TYR A 155 -1.11 -14.67 -12.86
C TYR A 155 -1.59 -14.65 -11.40
N ARG A 156 -1.97 -15.80 -10.84
CA ARG A 156 -2.49 -15.94 -9.46
C ARG A 156 -1.46 -15.69 -8.37
N ARG A 157 -0.18 -15.73 -8.71
CA ARG A 157 0.92 -15.50 -7.76
C ARG A 157 1.31 -14.03 -7.67
N PHE A 158 0.65 -13.18 -8.45
CA PHE A 158 0.80 -11.75 -8.34
C PHE A 158 -0.25 -11.19 -7.40
N ASN A 159 0.16 -10.23 -6.59
CA ASN A 159 -0.70 -9.35 -5.81
C ASN A 159 -0.16 -7.93 -6.01
N ILE A 160 -0.85 -7.17 -6.87
CA ILE A 160 -0.39 -5.89 -7.41
C ILE A 160 -1.29 -4.78 -6.88
N ASP A 161 -0.73 -3.92 -6.04
CA ASP A 161 -1.45 -2.81 -5.43
C ASP A 161 -1.57 -1.63 -6.41
N LEU A 162 -2.78 -1.09 -6.55
CA LEU A 162 -2.96 0.20 -7.23
C LEU A 162 -2.30 1.34 -6.44
N ALA A 163 -2.53 1.36 -5.13
CA ALA A 163 -2.00 2.35 -4.19
C ALA A 163 -1.30 1.68 -2.98
N PRO A 164 -0.07 1.18 -3.16
CA PRO A 164 0.69 0.50 -2.12
C PRO A 164 1.09 1.49 -1.03
N LYS A 165 0.89 1.08 0.21
CA LYS A 165 1.31 1.83 1.40
C LYS A 165 1.98 0.92 2.41
N LEU A 166 2.97 1.47 3.12
CA LEU A 166 3.56 0.81 4.28
C LEU A 166 2.76 1.18 5.53
N LEU A 167 3.05 0.51 6.64
CA LEU A 167 2.55 0.92 7.95
C LEU A 167 3.74 1.28 8.82
N PHE A 168 3.75 2.48 9.40
CA PHE A 168 4.66 2.72 10.51
C PHE A 168 4.33 1.77 11.66
N ALA A 169 5.34 1.16 12.26
CA ALA A 169 5.17 0.22 13.35
C ALA A 169 4.47 0.87 14.55
N ARG A 170 4.61 2.18 14.75
CA ARG A 170 3.81 3.00 15.70
C ARG A 170 2.93 4.04 14.99
N GLY A 171 2.34 3.68 13.85
CA GLY A 171 1.31 4.47 13.16
C GLY A 171 -0.08 4.25 13.72
N GLU A 172 -1.01 5.16 13.41
CA GLU A 172 -2.38 5.10 13.94
C GLU A 172 -3.12 3.85 13.45
N LEU A 173 -2.89 3.44 12.20
CA LEU A 173 -3.52 2.24 11.67
C LEU A 173 -3.07 0.98 12.42
N VAL A 174 -1.80 0.86 12.80
CA VAL A 174 -1.33 -0.31 13.55
C VAL A 174 -1.98 -0.36 14.93
N GLU A 175 -2.06 0.79 15.61
CA GLU A 175 -2.79 0.88 16.89
C GLU A 175 -4.27 0.54 16.72
N LEU A 176 -4.91 1.00 15.63
CA LEU A 176 -6.29 0.66 15.31
C LEU A 176 -6.47 -0.84 15.07
N LEU A 177 -5.60 -1.48 14.30
CA LEU A 177 -5.66 -2.92 14.00
C LEU A 177 -5.52 -3.79 15.25
N ILE A 178 -4.62 -3.42 16.16
CA ILE A 178 -4.40 -4.10 17.43
C ILE A 178 -5.62 -3.91 18.33
N SER A 179 -6.01 -2.66 18.54
CA SER A 179 -7.04 -2.28 19.51
C SER A 179 -8.46 -2.72 19.09
N SER A 180 -8.71 -2.85 17.77
CA SER A 180 -9.94 -3.45 17.22
C SER A 180 -9.89 -4.98 17.07
N ASN A 181 -8.77 -5.60 17.42
CA ASN A 181 -8.53 -7.03 17.23
C ASN A 181 -8.82 -7.50 15.79
N ILE A 182 -8.50 -6.66 14.80
CA ILE A 182 -8.58 -6.94 13.36
C ILE A 182 -7.26 -7.53 12.86
N ALA A 183 -6.15 -7.27 13.55
CA ALA A 183 -4.82 -7.74 13.18
C ALA A 183 -4.76 -9.26 12.92
N ARG A 184 -5.64 -10.07 13.53
CA ARG A 184 -5.75 -11.51 13.28
C ARG A 184 -6.18 -11.91 11.86
N TYR A 185 -6.71 -10.98 11.06
CA TYR A 185 -7.14 -11.25 9.69
C TYR A 185 -6.04 -11.04 8.65
N ALA A 186 -4.90 -10.46 9.04
CA ALA A 186 -3.80 -10.17 8.14
C ALA A 186 -2.47 -10.57 8.77
N GLU A 187 -1.51 -10.94 7.92
CA GLU A 187 -0.12 -11.15 8.34
C GLU A 187 0.72 -9.96 7.89
N PHE A 188 1.75 -9.66 8.66
CA PHE A 188 2.63 -8.52 8.39
C PHE A 188 4.08 -8.97 8.37
N ARG A 189 4.87 -8.34 7.49
CA ARG A 189 6.32 -8.48 7.45
C ARG A 189 6.97 -7.15 7.75
N ALA A 190 8.03 -7.14 8.55
CA ALA A 190 8.86 -5.94 8.68
C ALA A 190 9.54 -5.63 7.34
N VAL A 191 9.63 -4.35 6.98
CA VAL A 191 10.40 -3.93 5.81
C VAL A 191 11.87 -4.30 6.03
N SER A 192 12.46 -5.01 5.07
CA SER A 192 13.81 -5.55 5.23
C SER A 192 14.85 -4.44 5.33
N ARG A 193 14.72 -3.41 4.47
CA ARG A 193 15.66 -2.30 4.43
C ARG A 193 15.06 -0.98 3.95
N VAL A 194 15.56 0.10 4.54
CA VAL A 194 15.41 1.46 4.01
C VAL A 194 16.69 1.79 3.26
N ALA A 195 16.57 2.24 2.02
CA ALA A 195 17.69 2.55 1.15
C ALA A 195 17.80 4.07 0.89
N THR A 196 18.99 4.51 0.53
CA THR A 196 19.26 5.88 0.10
C THR A 196 20.31 5.90 -0.99
N PHE A 197 20.28 6.91 -1.86
CA PHE A 197 21.18 7.04 -2.98
C PHE A 197 22.02 8.31 -2.84
N MET A 198 23.34 8.15 -2.75
CA MET A 198 24.29 9.26 -2.62
C MET A 198 25.53 8.96 -3.44
N ASP A 199 26.05 9.97 -4.14
CA ASP A 199 27.29 9.88 -4.93
C ASP A 199 27.34 8.69 -5.91
N GLY A 200 26.21 8.43 -6.58
CA GLY A 200 26.09 7.33 -7.56
C GLY A 200 25.87 5.95 -6.95
N LYS A 201 25.81 5.84 -5.60
CA LYS A 201 25.72 4.55 -4.90
C LYS A 201 24.42 4.41 -4.13
N LEU A 202 23.71 3.31 -4.38
CA LEU A 202 22.57 2.88 -3.57
C LEU A 202 23.09 2.15 -2.32
N THR A 203 22.71 2.62 -1.14
CA THR A 203 23.18 2.08 0.14
C THR A 203 22.02 1.89 1.12
N GLN A 204 22.19 0.95 2.05
CA GLN A 204 21.23 0.74 3.13
C GLN A 204 21.44 1.78 4.23
N VAL A 205 20.33 2.32 4.71
CA VAL A 205 20.30 3.29 5.79
C VAL A 205 20.41 2.54 7.12
N PRO A 206 21.38 2.90 7.98
CA PRO A 206 21.45 2.35 9.32
C PRO A 206 20.18 2.68 10.13
N CYS A 207 19.46 1.65 10.58
CA CYS A 207 18.19 1.81 11.30
C CYS A 207 18.30 1.50 12.80
N SER A 208 19.48 1.08 13.29
CA SER A 208 19.76 0.92 14.70
C SER A 208 21.05 1.61 15.13
N ARG A 209 21.22 1.83 16.44
CA ARG A 209 22.51 2.27 17.00
C ARG A 209 23.64 1.33 16.57
N ALA A 210 23.40 0.01 16.59
CA ALA A 210 24.38 -0.98 16.17
C ALA A 210 24.75 -0.82 14.69
N ASP A 211 23.77 -0.58 13.82
CA ASP A 211 24.00 -0.35 12.38
C ASP A 211 24.82 0.92 12.15
N VAL A 212 24.50 2.00 12.87
CA VAL A 212 25.24 3.27 12.79
C VAL A 212 26.69 3.04 13.18
N PHE A 213 26.96 2.28 14.26
CA PHE A 213 28.31 1.94 14.65
C PHE A 213 29.04 1.05 13.64
N ALA A 214 28.36 0.07 13.05
CA ALA A 214 28.93 -0.83 12.05
C ALA A 214 29.18 -0.17 10.68
N ASN A 215 28.47 0.91 10.36
CA ASN A 215 28.59 1.60 9.08
C ASN A 215 29.99 2.21 8.90
N LYS A 216 30.68 1.89 7.80
CA LYS A 216 32.02 2.38 7.48
C LYS A 216 32.04 3.65 6.64
N THR A 217 30.91 4.01 6.04
CA THR A 217 30.75 5.20 5.17
C THR A 217 30.67 6.48 6.00
N VAL A 218 30.16 6.40 7.23
CA VAL A 218 30.03 7.53 8.15
C VAL A 218 31.19 7.55 9.14
N SER A 219 31.88 8.69 9.28
CA SER A 219 32.97 8.87 10.25
C SER A 219 32.46 8.93 11.70
N VAL A 220 33.36 8.77 12.67
CA VAL A 220 33.00 8.81 14.10
C VAL A 220 32.40 10.17 14.50
N ILE A 221 32.89 11.26 13.92
CA ILE A 221 32.37 12.62 14.18
C ILE A 221 30.94 12.74 13.63
N GLU A 222 30.72 12.30 12.40
CA GLU A 222 29.40 12.33 11.75
C GLU A 222 28.39 11.46 12.49
N LYS A 223 28.78 10.28 12.99
CA LYS A 223 27.94 9.44 13.85
C LYS A 223 27.51 10.19 15.10
N ARG A 224 28.42 10.93 15.75
CA ARG A 224 28.10 11.73 16.93
C ARG A 224 27.12 12.86 16.61
N MET A 225 27.35 13.56 15.50
CA MET A 225 26.46 14.65 15.04
C MET A 225 25.06 14.13 14.74
N LEU A 226 24.96 13.00 14.01
CA LEU A 226 23.70 12.34 13.71
C LEU A 226 22.96 11.97 15.00
N MET A 227 23.62 11.25 15.93
CA MET A 227 22.98 10.85 17.17
C MET A 227 22.53 12.04 18.03
N GLN A 228 23.31 13.12 18.10
CA GLN A 228 22.92 14.33 18.83
C GLN A 228 21.66 14.98 18.23
N LEU A 229 21.59 15.08 16.91
CA LEU A 229 20.44 15.63 16.21
C LEU A 229 19.19 14.76 16.40
N LEU A 230 19.30 13.44 16.18
CA LEU A 230 18.18 12.50 16.32
C LEU A 230 17.62 12.52 17.75
N THR A 231 18.48 12.58 18.77
CA THR A 231 18.05 12.72 20.17
C THR A 231 17.30 14.02 20.41
N SER A 232 17.81 15.15 19.91
CA SER A 232 17.11 16.46 20.02
C SER A 232 15.72 16.41 19.39
N CYS A 233 15.59 15.91 18.16
CA CYS A 233 14.31 15.77 17.48
C CYS A 233 13.33 14.84 18.21
N MET A 234 13.82 13.75 18.80
CA MET A 234 13.01 12.79 19.56
C MET A 234 12.49 13.39 20.87
N GLU A 235 13.38 13.99 21.68
CA GLU A 235 13.07 14.45 23.03
C GLU A 235 12.22 15.72 23.05
N GLN A 236 12.55 16.69 22.20
CA GLN A 236 11.93 18.01 22.29
C GLN A 236 10.63 18.11 21.50
N GLY A 237 10.55 17.45 20.35
CA GLY A 237 9.39 17.56 19.45
C GLY A 237 9.21 18.96 18.83
N ALA A 238 8.40 19.04 17.79
CA ALA A 238 8.32 20.24 16.94
C ALA A 238 7.70 21.47 17.62
N ASP A 239 6.96 21.30 18.72
CA ASP A 239 6.30 22.39 19.45
C ASP A 239 7.16 22.93 20.63
N SER A 240 8.42 22.51 20.72
CA SER A 240 9.34 23.00 21.76
C SER A 240 9.96 24.37 21.41
N PRO A 241 10.43 25.13 22.43
CA PRO A 241 11.05 26.43 22.21
C PRO A 241 12.29 26.43 21.29
N GLU A 242 12.95 25.28 21.10
CA GLU A 242 14.07 25.15 20.15
C GLU A 242 13.64 25.48 18.71
N PHE A 243 12.40 25.18 18.34
CA PHE A 243 11.90 25.35 16.98
C PHE A 243 11.10 26.63 16.75
N ASP A 244 10.91 27.47 17.79
CA ASP A 244 10.12 28.70 17.69
C ASP A 244 10.66 29.67 16.63
N GLY A 245 11.98 29.76 16.48
CA GLY A 245 12.65 30.55 15.45
C GLY A 245 12.56 30.00 14.03
N PHE A 246 11.91 28.84 13.84
CA PHE A 246 11.84 28.09 12.59
C PHE A 246 10.42 27.70 12.18
N ARG A 247 9.38 28.27 12.82
CA ARG A 247 7.98 27.93 12.53
C ARG A 247 7.59 28.17 11.06
N ASP A 248 8.08 29.25 10.47
CA ASP A 248 7.83 29.63 9.07
C ASP A 248 8.97 29.23 8.12
N LYS A 249 9.91 28.40 8.58
CA LYS A 249 11.12 28.00 7.85
C LYS A 249 11.06 26.54 7.44
N THR A 250 11.90 26.17 6.47
CA THR A 250 12.03 24.79 6.03
C THR A 250 12.88 23.97 7.00
N PHE A 251 12.71 22.66 6.97
CA PHE A 251 13.53 21.77 7.78
C PHE A 251 15.00 21.84 7.36
N LEU A 252 15.28 22.04 6.07
CA LEU A 252 16.62 22.23 5.55
C LEU A 252 17.30 23.48 6.14
N GLU A 253 16.57 24.60 6.23
CA GLU A 253 17.08 25.83 6.84
C GLU A 253 17.45 25.62 8.31
N TYR A 254 16.65 24.86 9.05
CA TYR A 254 16.99 24.48 10.42
C TYR A 254 18.26 23.61 10.47
N LEU A 255 18.36 22.56 9.65
CA LEU A 255 19.52 21.66 9.61
C LEU A 255 20.83 22.41 9.27
N ASN A 256 20.76 23.42 8.39
CA ASN A 256 21.90 24.25 8.03
C ASN A 256 22.47 25.02 9.24
N THR A 257 21.67 25.29 10.27
CA THR A 257 22.16 25.96 11.50
C THR A 257 22.96 25.05 12.42
N LYS A 258 22.89 23.73 12.21
CA LYS A 258 23.52 22.72 13.08
C LYS A 258 24.93 22.31 12.63
N ASN A 259 25.49 22.99 11.61
CA ASN A 259 26.81 22.72 11.04
C ASN A 259 27.02 21.23 10.66
N LEU A 260 25.99 20.61 10.08
CA LEU A 260 26.02 19.20 9.67
C LEU A 260 26.86 19.01 8.41
N THR A 261 27.55 17.87 8.32
CA THR A 261 28.18 17.42 7.07
C THR A 261 27.10 17.04 6.04
N PRO A 262 27.38 17.12 4.73
CA PRO A 262 26.42 16.73 3.69
C PRO A 262 25.82 15.33 3.86
N ILE A 263 26.61 14.34 4.28
CA ILE A 263 26.13 12.96 4.48
C ILE A 263 25.12 12.82 5.63
N VAL A 264 25.36 13.50 6.75
CA VAL A 264 24.44 13.50 7.90
C VAL A 264 23.13 14.19 7.54
N GLN A 265 23.23 15.35 6.85
CA GLN A 265 22.06 16.07 6.37
C GLN A 265 21.25 15.23 5.38
N HIS A 266 21.93 14.53 4.46
CA HIS A 266 21.33 13.61 3.50
C HIS A 266 20.53 12.48 4.17
N TYR A 267 21.11 11.78 5.15
CA TYR A 267 20.41 10.73 5.88
C TYR A 267 19.15 11.25 6.59
N VAL A 268 19.26 12.40 7.26
CA VAL A 268 18.15 12.96 8.02
C VAL A 268 17.03 13.42 7.08
N MET A 269 17.36 14.13 6.01
CA MET A 269 16.39 14.63 5.04
C MET A 269 15.73 13.51 4.25
N GLN A 270 16.51 12.64 3.62
CA GLN A 270 15.98 11.72 2.61
C GLN A 270 15.54 10.39 3.21
N ALA A 271 16.31 9.82 4.12
CA ALA A 271 16.04 8.47 4.61
C ALA A 271 15.14 8.43 5.85
N ILE A 272 15.27 9.41 6.74
CA ILE A 272 14.57 9.42 8.03
C ILE A 272 13.30 10.28 7.95
N ALA A 273 13.46 11.57 7.64
CA ALA A 273 12.34 12.49 7.58
C ALA A 273 11.52 12.37 6.28
N MET A 274 12.11 11.80 5.22
CA MET A 274 11.53 11.72 3.87
C MET A 274 10.99 13.08 3.44
N ALA A 275 11.88 14.06 3.46
CA ALA A 275 11.63 15.48 3.31
C ALA A 275 12.34 16.03 2.07
N THR A 276 11.73 17.06 1.48
CA THR A 276 12.31 17.90 0.44
C THR A 276 12.77 19.24 1.02
N ASP A 277 13.44 20.05 0.20
CA ASP A 277 13.75 21.44 0.49
C ASP A 277 12.50 22.30 0.79
N LYS A 278 11.33 21.93 0.24
CA LYS A 278 10.03 22.57 0.51
C LYS A 278 9.39 22.16 1.84
N THR A 279 9.90 21.13 2.52
CA THR A 279 9.27 20.59 3.73
C THR A 279 9.45 21.54 4.91
N SER A 280 8.34 21.91 5.57
CA SER A 280 8.38 22.78 6.75
C SER A 280 9.18 22.17 7.89
N CYS A 281 9.82 23.00 8.71
CA CYS A 281 10.61 22.54 9.86
C CYS A 281 9.78 21.66 10.79
N ARG A 282 8.54 22.10 11.08
CA ARG A 282 7.61 21.35 11.92
C ARG A 282 7.35 19.93 11.39
N ASN A 283 7.08 19.79 10.09
CA ASN A 283 6.83 18.49 9.48
C ASN A 283 8.10 17.62 9.48
N GLY A 284 9.26 18.19 9.17
CA GLY A 284 10.52 17.46 9.19
C GLY A 284 10.87 16.89 10.56
N VAL A 285 10.68 17.68 11.63
CA VAL A 285 10.89 17.23 13.02
C VAL A 285 9.88 16.15 13.41
N ASN A 286 8.59 16.34 13.10
CA ASN A 286 7.54 15.36 13.42
C ASN A 286 7.76 14.03 12.69
N ARG A 287 8.10 14.06 11.39
CA ARG A 287 8.42 12.85 10.61
C ARG A 287 9.65 12.14 11.16
N THR A 288 10.70 12.89 11.51
CA THR A 288 11.90 12.33 12.15
C THR A 288 11.54 11.63 13.46
N LYS A 289 10.77 12.28 14.32
CA LYS A 289 10.33 11.71 15.60
C LYS A 289 9.48 10.45 15.39
N HIS A 290 8.56 10.47 14.43
CA HIS A 290 7.68 9.34 14.13
C HIS A 290 8.46 8.12 13.60
N PHE A 291 9.41 8.35 12.70
CA PHE A 291 10.34 7.32 12.22
C PHE A 291 11.09 6.68 13.40
N LEU A 292 11.72 7.51 14.24
CA LEU A 292 12.54 7.01 15.35
C LEU A 292 11.72 6.27 16.41
N ASN A 293 10.51 6.75 16.73
CA ASN A 293 9.63 6.07 17.67
C ASN A 293 9.20 4.68 17.18
N SER A 294 9.09 4.51 15.87
CA SER A 294 8.67 3.26 15.23
C SER A 294 9.79 2.21 15.13
N LEU A 295 11.06 2.59 15.27
CA LEU A 295 12.19 1.67 15.18
C LEU A 295 12.15 0.58 16.27
N GLY A 296 12.52 -0.64 15.90
CA GLY A 296 12.74 -1.73 16.84
C GLY A 296 11.47 -2.35 17.44
N ARG A 297 10.26 -1.91 17.05
CA ARG A 297 9.01 -2.47 17.61
C ARG A 297 8.75 -3.90 17.14
N TYR A 298 8.89 -4.15 15.83
CA TYR A 298 8.61 -5.46 15.20
C TYR A 298 9.75 -5.93 14.29
N GLY A 299 10.77 -5.10 14.08
CA GLY A 299 11.90 -5.36 13.20
C GLY A 299 12.93 -4.25 13.30
N ASN A 300 14.01 -4.34 12.52
CA ASN A 300 15.07 -3.33 12.54
C ASN A 300 14.63 -1.99 11.93
N THR A 301 13.77 -2.03 10.91
CA THR A 301 13.20 -0.83 10.27
C THR A 301 11.89 -0.41 10.96
N PRO A 302 11.41 0.83 10.74
CA PRO A 302 10.20 1.33 11.40
C PRO A 302 8.91 0.95 10.68
N PHE A 303 8.97 0.09 9.66
CA PHE A 303 7.85 -0.13 8.74
C PHE A 303 7.43 -1.60 8.69
N LEU A 304 6.14 -1.81 8.46
CA LEU A 304 5.51 -3.08 8.17
C LEU A 304 4.89 -3.05 6.77
N TRP A 305 4.82 -4.23 6.16
CA TRP A 305 4.10 -4.51 4.92
C TRP A 305 3.04 -5.57 5.18
N PRO A 306 1.78 -5.37 4.74
CA PRO A 306 0.75 -6.39 4.80
C PRO A 306 1.03 -7.46 3.74
N MET A 307 1.10 -8.71 4.16
CA MET A 307 1.25 -9.85 3.25
C MET A 307 0.09 -9.87 2.25
N TYR A 308 0.37 -10.24 1.00
CA TYR A 308 -0.58 -10.20 -0.11
C TYR A 308 -1.02 -8.79 -0.56
N GLY A 309 -0.39 -7.73 -0.05
CA GLY A 309 -0.61 -6.36 -0.53
C GLY A 309 -1.52 -5.54 0.35
N SER A 310 -1.50 -4.22 0.18
CA SER A 310 -2.17 -3.31 1.08
C SER A 310 -3.69 -3.24 0.93
N GLY A 311 -4.23 -3.77 -0.18
CA GLY A 311 -5.67 -3.93 -0.41
C GLY A 311 -6.35 -5.01 0.44
N GLU A 312 -5.59 -5.80 1.21
CA GLU A 312 -6.14 -6.69 2.23
C GLU A 312 -6.73 -5.91 3.42
N LEU A 313 -6.22 -4.71 3.70
CA LEU A 313 -6.61 -3.94 4.89
C LEU A 313 -8.07 -3.46 4.82
N PRO A 314 -8.57 -2.83 3.73
CA PRO A 314 -9.99 -2.52 3.60
C PRO A 314 -10.90 -3.75 3.78
N GLN A 315 -10.49 -4.92 3.26
CA GLN A 315 -11.23 -6.17 3.40
C GLN A 315 -11.32 -6.64 4.86
N CYS A 316 -10.24 -6.48 5.63
CA CYS A 316 -10.23 -6.81 7.06
C CYS A 316 -11.27 -5.99 7.84
N PHE A 317 -11.40 -4.68 7.55
CA PHE A 317 -12.44 -3.84 8.14
C PHE A 317 -13.84 -4.19 7.61
N CYS A 318 -13.96 -4.53 6.32
CA CYS A 318 -15.23 -4.99 5.76
C CYS A 318 -15.75 -6.24 6.47
N ARG A 319 -14.85 -7.19 6.74
CA ARG A 319 -15.16 -8.38 7.53
C ARG A 319 -15.62 -8.01 8.94
N LEU A 320 -14.96 -7.06 9.60
CA LEU A 320 -15.36 -6.63 10.94
C LEU A 320 -16.80 -6.07 10.92
N CYS A 321 -17.12 -5.21 9.96
CA CYS A 321 -18.48 -4.69 9.78
C CYS A 321 -19.50 -5.82 9.58
N ALA A 322 -19.21 -6.81 8.73
CA ALA A 322 -20.10 -7.95 8.50
C ALA A 322 -20.35 -8.79 9.77
N VAL A 323 -19.31 -8.99 10.60
CA VAL A 323 -19.42 -9.72 11.88
C VAL A 323 -20.41 -9.04 12.84
N PHE A 324 -20.53 -7.72 12.80
CA PHE A 324 -21.48 -6.95 13.62
C PHE A 324 -22.81 -6.66 12.92
N GLY A 325 -23.12 -7.38 11.83
CA GLY A 325 -24.42 -7.35 11.16
C GLY A 325 -24.55 -6.32 10.04
N GLY A 326 -23.45 -5.69 9.61
CA GLY A 326 -23.44 -4.87 8.41
C GLY A 326 -23.72 -5.70 7.15
N ILE A 327 -24.59 -5.20 6.27
CA ILE A 327 -24.94 -5.83 5.01
C ILE A 327 -24.00 -5.34 3.92
N TYR A 328 -23.37 -6.27 3.19
CA TYR A 328 -22.44 -5.96 2.10
C TYR A 328 -23.03 -6.33 0.74
N CYS A 329 -22.90 -5.43 -0.24
CA CYS A 329 -23.32 -5.67 -1.61
C CYS A 329 -22.31 -5.13 -2.62
N LEU A 330 -21.54 -6.02 -3.24
CA LEU A 330 -20.73 -5.74 -4.43
C LEU A 330 -21.60 -5.75 -5.69
N LYS A 331 -21.08 -5.22 -6.81
CA LYS A 331 -21.80 -5.05 -8.08
C LYS A 331 -23.09 -4.25 -7.93
N ARG A 332 -23.13 -3.34 -6.97
CA ARG A 332 -24.31 -2.54 -6.64
C ARG A 332 -23.93 -1.06 -6.61
N GLN A 333 -24.23 -0.39 -7.72
CA GLN A 333 -23.94 1.03 -7.91
C GLN A 333 -24.93 1.93 -7.15
N LEU A 334 -24.43 3.08 -6.70
CA LEU A 334 -25.24 4.24 -6.32
C LEU A 334 -25.64 5.01 -7.57
N ASP A 335 -26.94 5.12 -7.88
CA ASP A 335 -27.41 5.94 -9.00
C ASP A 335 -27.51 7.42 -8.64
N GLY A 336 -27.74 7.72 -7.35
CA GLY A 336 -27.81 9.08 -6.83
C GLY A 336 -28.47 9.16 -5.47
N VAL A 337 -28.60 10.38 -4.98
CA VAL A 337 -29.13 10.70 -3.65
C VAL A 337 -30.40 11.53 -3.76
N VAL A 338 -31.34 11.30 -2.86
CA VAL A 338 -32.55 12.10 -2.71
C VAL A 338 -32.37 13.04 -1.52
N VAL A 339 -32.39 14.33 -1.81
CA VAL A 339 -32.16 15.42 -0.85
C VAL A 339 -33.44 16.19 -0.64
N ASN A 340 -33.72 16.57 0.60
CA ASN A 340 -34.77 17.50 0.96
C ASN A 340 -34.18 18.52 1.94
N GLU A 341 -34.26 19.81 1.58
CA GLU A 341 -33.60 20.90 2.30
C GLU A 341 -32.10 20.61 2.50
N ASP A 342 -31.64 20.54 3.76
CA ASP A 342 -30.25 20.30 4.16
C ASP A 342 -29.97 18.82 4.51
N LYS A 343 -30.85 17.87 4.14
CA LYS A 343 -30.68 16.46 4.49
C LYS A 343 -30.85 15.51 3.31
N CYS A 344 -29.91 14.58 3.19
CA CYS A 344 -30.08 13.36 2.40
C CYS A 344 -31.11 12.46 3.11
N LYS A 345 -32.18 12.08 2.40
CA LYS A 345 -33.27 11.25 2.93
C LYS A 345 -33.18 9.80 2.49
N ALA A 346 -32.60 9.56 1.31
CA ALA A 346 -32.46 8.24 0.74
C ALA A 346 -31.39 8.23 -0.35
N ILE A 347 -30.89 7.03 -0.65
CA ILE A 347 -30.18 6.76 -1.91
C ILE A 347 -31.08 6.01 -2.89
N ILE A 348 -30.76 6.12 -4.18
CA ILE A 348 -31.31 5.29 -5.24
C ILE A 348 -30.23 4.32 -5.71
N SER A 349 -30.55 3.03 -5.70
CA SER A 349 -29.68 1.98 -6.23
C SER A 349 -30.53 0.96 -6.99
N GLY A 350 -30.33 0.90 -8.30
CA GLY A 350 -31.19 0.19 -9.25
C GLY A 350 -32.61 0.74 -9.22
N LYS A 351 -33.56 -0.10 -8.81
CA LYS A 351 -34.99 0.25 -8.68
C LYS A 351 -35.40 0.58 -7.24
N GLN A 352 -34.48 0.44 -6.29
CA GLN A 352 -34.79 0.57 -4.86
C GLN A 352 -34.45 1.98 -4.36
N ARG A 353 -35.36 2.51 -3.55
CA ARG A 353 -35.16 3.69 -2.73
C ARG A 353 -34.87 3.25 -1.31
N LEU A 354 -33.68 3.54 -0.81
CA LEU A 354 -33.20 3.09 0.50
C LEU A 354 -33.03 4.31 1.41
N ALA A 355 -33.85 4.41 2.45
CA ALA A 355 -33.81 5.49 3.43
C ALA A 355 -32.63 5.32 4.40
N LEU A 356 -32.10 6.46 4.88
CA LEU A 356 -30.90 6.51 5.71
C LEU A 356 -30.91 7.69 6.69
N GLU A 357 -30.16 7.58 7.78
CA GLU A 357 -29.84 8.73 8.65
C GLU A 357 -28.54 9.42 8.21
N HIS A 358 -27.51 8.65 7.85
CA HIS A 358 -26.21 9.15 7.39
C HIS A 358 -25.73 8.42 6.14
N LEU A 359 -25.15 9.19 5.22
CA LEU A 359 -24.50 8.68 4.01
C LEU A 359 -23.00 8.93 4.13
N VAL A 360 -22.21 7.87 4.04
CA VAL A 360 -20.75 7.92 3.90
C VAL A 360 -20.42 7.52 2.47
N VAL A 361 -19.72 8.36 1.73
CA VAL A 361 -19.54 8.18 0.29
C VAL A 361 -18.10 8.44 -0.11
N GLY A 362 -17.51 7.47 -0.78
CA GLY A 362 -16.21 7.63 -1.41
C GLY A 362 -16.27 8.62 -2.59
N GLN A 363 -15.17 9.31 -2.85
CA GLN A 363 -15.12 10.36 -3.88
C GLN A 363 -15.65 9.96 -5.27
N GLY A 364 -15.56 8.69 -5.64
CA GLY A 364 -16.03 8.16 -6.92
C GLY A 364 -17.54 7.99 -7.09
N HIS A 365 -18.33 8.44 -6.13
CA HIS A 365 -19.79 8.31 -6.18
C HIS A 365 -20.48 9.63 -5.81
N LEU A 366 -19.74 10.74 -5.76
CA LEU A 366 -20.26 12.04 -5.38
C LEU A 366 -21.11 12.66 -6.48
N PRO A 367 -22.27 13.24 -6.14
CA PRO A 367 -22.96 14.16 -7.03
C PRO A 367 -22.13 15.43 -7.30
N PRO A 368 -21.91 15.83 -8.57
CA PRO A 368 -21.11 17.02 -8.89
C PRO A 368 -21.63 18.31 -8.24
N GLU A 369 -22.94 18.41 -8.00
CA GLU A 369 -23.59 19.60 -7.46
C GLU A 369 -23.21 19.91 -6.00
N ILE A 370 -22.61 18.96 -5.28
CA ILE A 370 -22.23 19.12 -3.86
C ILE A 370 -20.70 19.19 -3.67
N VAL A 371 -19.94 19.36 -4.76
CA VAL A 371 -18.47 19.45 -4.73
C VAL A 371 -18.04 20.89 -4.88
N ALA A 372 -17.22 21.40 -3.96
CA ALA A 372 -16.64 22.75 -4.01
C ALA A 372 -15.26 22.79 -4.67
N SER A 373 -14.47 21.73 -4.54
CA SER A 373 -13.13 21.64 -5.12
C SER A 373 -12.82 20.20 -5.50
N GLU A 374 -12.25 20.02 -6.69
CA GLU A 374 -11.86 18.72 -7.26
C GLU A 374 -10.53 18.20 -6.70
N GLY A 375 -9.91 18.93 -5.76
CA GLY A 375 -8.62 18.61 -5.16
C GLY A 375 -7.43 18.96 -6.07
N GLU A 376 -6.24 19.05 -5.47
CA GLU A 376 -4.99 19.39 -6.15
C GLU A 376 -3.93 18.30 -6.01
N ASN A 377 -4.10 17.37 -5.05
CA ASN A 377 -3.12 16.35 -4.73
C ASN A 377 -3.33 15.08 -5.55
N GLN A 378 -3.19 15.21 -6.87
CA GLN A 378 -3.20 14.06 -7.79
C GLN A 378 -1.89 13.28 -7.73
N ILE A 379 -1.95 11.99 -8.10
CA ILE A 379 -0.82 11.07 -7.94
C ILE A 379 -0.38 10.51 -9.29
N SER A 380 0.93 10.48 -9.50
CA SER A 380 1.59 9.75 -10.59
C SER A 380 2.08 8.40 -10.08
N ARG A 381 1.64 7.31 -10.73
CA ARG A 381 1.93 5.92 -10.33
C ARG A 381 2.64 5.16 -11.44
N GLY A 382 3.67 4.43 -11.06
CA GLY A 382 4.37 3.46 -11.89
C GLY A 382 4.43 2.10 -11.19
N ILE A 383 4.10 1.04 -11.90
CA ILE A 383 4.19 -0.34 -11.44
C ILE A 383 5.06 -1.09 -12.43
N PHE A 384 6.08 -1.79 -11.93
CA PHE A 384 7.08 -2.46 -12.74
C PHE A 384 7.27 -3.90 -12.27
N ILE A 385 7.29 -4.85 -13.19
CA ILE A 385 7.77 -6.22 -12.91
C ILE A 385 9.21 -6.30 -13.39
N THR A 386 10.13 -6.67 -12.51
CA THR A 386 11.57 -6.77 -12.83
C THR A 386 12.12 -8.17 -12.58
N ASP A 387 13.25 -8.48 -13.23
CA ASP A 387 13.91 -9.79 -13.13
C ASP A 387 14.85 -9.95 -11.91
N ARG A 388 15.16 -8.84 -11.24
CA ARG A 388 16.06 -8.79 -10.07
C ARG A 388 15.75 -7.58 -9.19
N SER A 389 16.36 -7.59 -8.01
CA SER A 389 16.24 -6.51 -7.05
C SER A 389 17.08 -5.29 -7.43
N ILE A 390 16.60 -4.09 -7.11
CA ILE A 390 17.31 -2.80 -7.23
C ILE A 390 18.58 -2.74 -6.37
N MET A 391 18.66 -3.55 -5.32
CA MET A 391 19.80 -3.59 -4.41
C MET A 391 20.16 -5.04 -4.04
N GLN A 392 21.42 -5.42 -4.23
CA GLN A 392 21.91 -6.78 -3.95
C GLN A 392 22.04 -7.05 -2.44
N GLY A 393 22.10 -8.34 -2.08
CA GLY A 393 22.61 -8.77 -0.77
C GLY A 393 21.56 -9.21 0.26
N GLU A 394 20.26 -9.09 -0.03
CA GLU A 394 19.20 -9.64 0.83
C GLU A 394 18.43 -10.76 0.13
N LYS A 395 18.13 -11.83 0.87
CA LYS A 395 17.38 -12.99 0.38
C LYS A 395 15.88 -12.68 0.20
N GLU A 396 15.40 -11.62 0.84
CA GLU A 396 13.98 -11.30 0.98
C GLU A 396 13.79 -9.79 0.77
N SER A 397 13.88 -9.35 -0.49
CA SER A 397 13.81 -7.93 -0.82
C SER A 397 12.44 -7.36 -0.48
N LEU A 398 12.42 -6.46 0.50
CA LEU A 398 11.34 -5.52 0.77
C LEU A 398 12.03 -4.19 1.09
N THR A 399 12.09 -3.33 0.07
CA THR A 399 12.94 -2.12 0.10
C THR A 399 12.08 -0.88 0.00
N LEU A 400 12.31 0.08 0.89
CA LEU A 400 11.82 1.45 0.74
C LEU A 400 12.97 2.35 0.29
N LEU A 401 12.74 3.17 -0.73
CA LEU A 401 13.62 4.26 -1.13
C LEU A 401 12.78 5.52 -1.34
N TYR A 402 13.11 6.59 -0.63
CA TYR A 402 12.58 7.93 -0.91
C TYR A 402 13.63 8.70 -1.70
N TYR A 403 13.31 9.06 -2.93
CA TYR A 403 14.24 9.70 -3.86
C TYR A 403 13.84 11.17 -4.09
N PRO A 404 14.71 12.15 -3.77
CA PRO A 404 14.40 13.56 -3.92
C PRO A 404 14.38 13.99 -5.39
N PRO A 405 13.74 15.14 -5.70
CA PRO A 405 13.82 15.73 -7.03
C PRO A 405 15.26 16.18 -7.35
N GLU A 406 15.70 15.97 -8.59
CA GLU A 406 17.00 16.46 -9.09
C GLU A 406 16.90 17.84 -9.73
N LYS A 407 15.69 18.21 -10.18
CA LYS A 407 15.37 19.49 -10.82
C LYS A 407 14.16 20.14 -10.16
N PRO A 408 14.03 21.48 -10.23
CA PRO A 408 12.91 22.20 -9.60
C PRO A 408 11.51 21.83 -10.12
N ASP A 409 11.41 21.31 -11.35
CA ASP A 409 10.15 20.88 -11.97
C ASP A 409 9.74 19.44 -11.65
N GLN A 410 10.53 18.76 -10.80
CA GLN A 410 10.29 17.39 -10.37
C GLN A 410 9.76 17.34 -8.94
N GLU A 411 9.05 16.25 -8.65
CA GLU A 411 8.59 15.91 -7.30
C GLU A 411 9.34 14.69 -6.80
N ALA A 412 9.48 14.57 -5.47
CA ALA A 412 10.11 13.41 -4.85
C ALA A 412 9.32 12.13 -5.15
N VAL A 413 10.02 11.02 -5.35
CA VAL A 413 9.44 9.72 -5.67
C VAL A 413 9.66 8.75 -4.51
N THR A 414 8.58 8.17 -4.02
CA THR A 414 8.61 7.02 -3.13
C THR A 414 8.65 5.75 -3.97
N LEU A 415 9.68 4.93 -3.76
CA LEU A 415 9.87 3.63 -4.39
C LEU A 415 9.74 2.52 -3.35
N ILE A 416 8.83 1.59 -3.59
CA ILE A 416 8.65 0.37 -2.79
C ILE A 416 8.93 -0.83 -3.68
N GLU A 417 9.93 -1.64 -3.31
CA GLU A 417 10.24 -2.90 -3.98
C GLU A 417 9.72 -4.07 -3.14
N LEU A 418 9.01 -4.99 -3.81
CA LEU A 418 8.42 -6.19 -3.24
C LEU A 418 8.98 -7.43 -3.94
N GLY A 419 9.70 -8.26 -3.19
CA GLY A 419 10.14 -9.57 -3.65
C GLY A 419 9.13 -10.68 -3.33
N PRO A 420 9.41 -11.93 -3.75
CA PRO A 420 8.49 -13.06 -3.61
C PRO A 420 8.08 -13.37 -2.15
N SER A 421 8.93 -13.00 -1.19
CA SER A 421 8.71 -13.21 0.25
C SER A 421 7.55 -12.40 0.83
N THR A 422 6.99 -11.43 0.10
CA THR A 422 5.80 -10.67 0.49
C THR A 422 4.50 -11.23 -0.11
N ASN A 423 4.61 -12.33 -0.87
CA ASN A 423 3.56 -12.87 -1.73
C ASN A 423 3.08 -11.91 -2.83
N ALA A 424 3.85 -10.87 -3.16
CA ALA A 424 3.48 -9.94 -4.23
C ALA A 424 3.71 -10.52 -5.64
N CYS A 425 4.65 -11.45 -5.83
CA CYS A 425 4.99 -12.00 -7.14
C CYS A 425 5.65 -13.40 -7.08
N PRO A 426 5.72 -14.13 -8.22
CA PRO A 426 6.46 -15.39 -8.35
C PRO A 426 7.95 -15.29 -8.01
N GLN A 427 8.54 -16.44 -7.66
CA GLN A 427 9.98 -16.57 -7.47
C GLN A 427 10.77 -16.14 -8.72
N GLY A 428 11.83 -15.37 -8.53
CA GLY A 428 12.66 -14.83 -9.61
C GLY A 428 12.09 -13.58 -10.29
N LEU A 429 11.05 -12.97 -9.71
CA LEU A 429 10.52 -11.66 -10.10
C LEU A 429 10.45 -10.74 -8.87
N PHE A 430 10.34 -9.45 -9.15
CA PHE A 430 10.09 -8.41 -8.16
C PHE A 430 9.05 -7.45 -8.71
N ILE A 431 8.27 -6.83 -7.82
CA ILE A 431 7.40 -5.71 -8.16
C ILE A 431 8.02 -4.44 -7.60
N VAL A 432 8.23 -3.45 -8.45
CA VAL A 432 8.63 -2.11 -8.03
C VAL A 432 7.46 -1.17 -8.23
N HIS A 433 7.08 -0.47 -7.17
CA HIS A 433 6.07 0.56 -7.18
C HIS A 433 6.74 1.92 -7.01
N MET A 434 6.35 2.89 -7.83
CA MET A 434 6.79 4.28 -7.72
C MET A 434 5.60 5.22 -7.61
N THR A 435 5.66 6.16 -6.66
CA THR A 435 4.61 7.15 -6.39
C THR A 435 5.22 8.55 -6.26
N CYS A 436 4.62 9.55 -6.92
CA CYS A 436 4.90 10.96 -6.62
C CYS A 436 3.65 11.83 -6.83
N LYS A 437 3.73 13.09 -6.40
CA LYS A 437 2.74 14.10 -6.75
C LYS A 437 2.76 14.34 -8.25
N ARG A 438 1.59 14.31 -8.89
CA ARG A 438 1.46 14.55 -10.32
C ARG A 438 1.80 16.00 -10.66
N THR A 439 2.67 16.18 -11.65
CA THR A 439 2.88 17.49 -12.29
C THR A 439 2.60 17.43 -13.79
N LYS A 440 2.82 16.26 -14.43
CA LYS A 440 2.49 16.00 -15.83
C LYS A 440 1.67 14.71 -15.94
N ASN A 441 2.15 13.73 -16.71
CA ASN A 441 1.65 12.36 -16.68
C ASN A 441 2.64 11.45 -15.95
N ALA A 442 2.16 10.30 -15.47
CA ALA A 442 2.97 9.41 -14.66
C ALA A 442 4.26 8.92 -15.33
N LYS A 443 4.27 8.74 -16.66
CA LYS A 443 5.46 8.31 -17.39
C LYS A 443 6.55 9.39 -17.38
N GLU A 444 6.17 10.66 -17.58
CA GLU A 444 7.09 11.79 -17.56
C GLU A 444 7.58 12.11 -16.15
N ASP A 445 6.69 12.11 -15.17
CA ASP A 445 7.01 12.43 -13.77
C ASP A 445 8.00 11.44 -13.18
N LEU A 446 7.90 10.16 -13.54
CA LEU A 446 8.71 9.08 -12.99
C LEU A 446 9.97 8.77 -13.81
N ALA A 447 10.10 9.33 -15.03
CA ALA A 447 11.16 8.96 -15.97
C ALA A 447 12.57 9.08 -15.39
N TYR A 448 12.84 10.11 -14.59
CA TYR A 448 14.18 10.34 -14.03
C TYR A 448 14.58 9.30 -12.99
N VAL A 449 13.62 8.76 -12.24
CA VAL A 449 13.86 7.69 -11.25
C VAL A 449 13.88 6.32 -11.92
N VAL A 450 13.00 6.10 -12.90
CA VAL A 450 13.01 4.87 -13.73
C VAL A 450 14.37 4.71 -14.40
N ASN A 451 14.87 5.73 -15.10
CA ASN A 451 16.16 5.66 -15.81
C ASN A 451 17.35 5.50 -14.87
N LYS A 452 17.21 5.86 -13.59
CA LYS A 452 18.27 5.78 -12.59
C LYS A 452 18.36 4.40 -11.96
N PHE A 453 17.22 3.77 -11.69
CA PHE A 453 17.16 2.54 -10.91
C PHE A 453 16.73 1.31 -11.71
N LEU A 454 16.23 1.46 -12.94
CA LEU A 454 15.70 0.38 -13.76
C LEU A 454 16.21 0.49 -15.21
N ARG A 455 16.34 -0.66 -15.87
CA ARG A 455 16.56 -0.73 -17.32
C ARG A 455 15.23 -1.00 -18.02
N ALA A 456 14.60 0.06 -18.52
CA ALA A 456 13.29 0.03 -19.17
C ALA A 456 13.40 0.11 -20.70
N GLU A 457 14.16 -0.81 -21.29
CA GLU A 457 14.38 -0.91 -22.73
C GLU A 457 13.89 -2.28 -23.24
N PRO A 458 13.40 -2.38 -24.50
CA PRO A 458 13.02 -3.65 -25.09
C PRO A 458 14.17 -4.66 -24.99
N PHE A 459 13.88 -5.82 -24.42
CA PHE A 459 14.85 -6.88 -24.23
C PHE A 459 15.11 -7.59 -25.57
N ASP A 460 16.37 -7.65 -26.00
CA ASP A 460 16.78 -8.47 -27.15
C ASP A 460 16.89 -9.94 -26.72
N PRO A 461 16.00 -10.83 -27.20
CA PRO A 461 16.03 -12.25 -26.85
C PRO A 461 17.30 -12.97 -27.36
N ASN A 462 18.07 -12.37 -28.27
CA ASN A 462 19.32 -12.92 -28.79
C ASN A 462 20.58 -12.46 -28.04
N ALA A 463 20.46 -11.54 -27.08
CA ALA A 463 21.60 -11.06 -26.30
C ALA A 463 22.16 -12.19 -25.39
N VAL A 464 23.48 -12.44 -25.49
CA VAL A 464 24.18 -13.42 -24.64
C VAL A 464 24.16 -12.93 -23.20
N ARG A 465 23.56 -13.73 -22.29
CA ARG A 465 23.54 -13.43 -20.85
C ARG A 465 24.96 -13.40 -20.30
N SER A 466 25.31 -12.37 -19.53
CA SER A 466 26.48 -12.48 -18.67
C SER A 466 26.19 -13.52 -17.59
N SER A 467 27.17 -14.32 -17.18
CA SER A 467 27.00 -15.37 -16.17
C SER A 467 26.61 -14.85 -14.78
N SER A 468 26.67 -13.53 -14.56
CA SER A 468 26.10 -12.85 -13.39
C SER A 468 24.59 -12.57 -13.48
N ASP A 469 23.97 -12.73 -14.64
CA ASP A 469 22.54 -12.48 -14.89
C ASP A 469 21.63 -13.70 -14.64
N SER A 470 22.22 -14.88 -14.40
CA SER A 470 21.49 -16.16 -14.34
C SER A 470 21.33 -16.76 -12.94
N HIS A 471 21.79 -16.07 -11.90
CA HIS A 471 21.40 -16.42 -10.54
C HIS A 471 20.12 -15.68 -10.18
N THR A 472 18.98 -16.35 -10.36
CA THR A 472 17.89 -16.21 -9.39
C THR A 472 18.54 -16.25 -8.00
N GLN A 473 18.44 -15.17 -7.23
CA GLN A 473 19.17 -14.97 -5.98
C GLN A 473 18.68 -15.87 -4.82
N THR A 474 18.34 -17.13 -5.09
CA THR A 474 18.03 -18.15 -4.09
C THR A 474 19.22 -19.09 -3.93
N VAL A 475 20.32 -18.59 -3.36
CA VAL A 475 21.43 -19.45 -2.95
C VAL A 475 20.99 -20.31 -1.76
N SER A 476 20.92 -21.63 -1.98
CA SER A 476 20.66 -22.64 -0.95
C SER A 476 21.74 -22.62 0.15
N PRO A 477 21.41 -22.94 1.41
CA PRO A 477 22.24 -22.63 2.58
C PRO A 477 23.57 -23.39 2.73
N ASP A 478 23.83 -24.44 1.93
CA ASP A 478 24.84 -25.47 2.28
C ASP A 478 26.26 -25.30 1.72
N LYS A 479 26.65 -24.12 1.19
CA LYS A 479 28.02 -23.93 0.68
C LYS A 479 28.73 -22.68 1.20
N ARG A 480 28.77 -22.51 2.53
CA ARG A 480 29.49 -21.42 3.21
C ARG A 480 30.82 -21.81 3.85
N HIS A 481 31.47 -22.88 3.40
CA HIS A 481 32.85 -23.14 3.80
C HIS A 481 33.75 -23.33 2.57
N LEU A 482 34.86 -22.59 2.61
CA LEU A 482 36.04 -22.63 1.73
C LEU A 482 35.95 -21.73 0.48
N GLN A 483 36.28 -20.45 0.65
CA GLN A 483 37.45 -19.82 0.01
C GLN A 483 37.54 -18.36 0.45
N ASP A 484 38.43 -18.14 1.41
CA ASP A 484 39.01 -16.84 1.75
C ASP A 484 40.35 -16.82 1.01
N ASP A 485 40.47 -16.05 -0.07
CA ASP A 485 41.75 -15.46 -0.50
C ASP A 485 41.56 -14.47 -1.66
N ARG A 486 41.87 -13.20 -1.34
CA ARG A 486 42.51 -12.18 -2.16
C ARG A 486 42.18 -12.14 -3.67
N GLN A 487 41.23 -11.28 -4.01
CA GLN A 487 41.33 -10.44 -5.20
C GLN A 487 40.53 -9.15 -4.93
N GLU A 488 41.25 -8.02 -4.92
CA GLU A 488 40.66 -6.69 -5.09
C GLU A 488 39.95 -6.70 -6.45
N LYS A 489 38.65 -6.97 -6.44
CA LYS A 489 37.79 -6.80 -7.62
C LYS A 489 37.49 -5.32 -7.74
N GLU A 490 37.90 -4.73 -8.85
CA GLU A 490 37.30 -3.51 -9.39
C GLU A 490 35.77 -3.61 -9.20
N GLU A 491 35.15 -2.62 -8.56
CA GLU A 491 33.69 -2.54 -8.38
C GLU A 491 33.03 -2.50 -9.76
N SER A 492 32.80 -3.66 -10.37
CA SER A 492 32.06 -3.79 -11.61
C SER A 492 30.66 -3.25 -11.37
N GLU A 493 30.29 -2.19 -12.09
CA GLU A 493 28.96 -1.58 -12.09
C GLU A 493 27.90 -2.67 -12.30
N TYR A 494 27.14 -2.97 -11.26
CA TYR A 494 26.13 -4.02 -11.33
C TYR A 494 24.99 -3.59 -12.27
N PRO A 495 24.50 -4.49 -13.13
CA PRO A 495 23.47 -4.12 -14.09
C PRO A 495 22.17 -3.77 -13.37
N LEU A 496 21.54 -2.66 -13.78
CA LEU A 496 20.21 -2.27 -13.34
C LEU A 496 19.18 -3.39 -13.62
N PRO A 497 18.15 -3.55 -12.78
CA PRO A 497 17.07 -4.50 -13.02
C PRO A 497 16.41 -4.30 -14.38
N GLN A 498 16.25 -5.39 -15.14
CA GLN A 498 15.50 -5.35 -16.39
C GLN A 498 14.01 -5.27 -16.06
N VAL A 499 13.34 -4.25 -16.58
CA VAL A 499 11.88 -4.18 -16.57
C VAL A 499 11.35 -5.17 -17.61
N LEU A 500 10.42 -6.03 -17.21
CA LEU A 500 9.73 -6.98 -18.08
C LEU A 500 8.38 -6.45 -18.54
N TRP A 501 7.70 -5.75 -17.63
CA TRP A 501 6.39 -5.13 -17.85
C TRP A 501 6.30 -3.86 -17.00
N SER A 502 5.63 -2.83 -17.53
CA SER A 502 5.31 -1.62 -16.78
C SER A 502 3.88 -1.15 -17.03
N LEU A 503 3.32 -0.52 -15.99
CA LEU A 503 2.07 0.22 -16.04
C LEU A 503 2.26 1.60 -15.42
N TYR A 504 1.92 2.63 -16.18
CA TYR A 504 1.84 4.01 -15.72
C TYR A 504 0.38 4.44 -15.67
N LEU A 505 0.00 5.16 -14.63
CA LEU A 505 -1.35 5.70 -14.48
C LEU A 505 -1.36 6.91 -13.55
N ASN A 506 -2.33 7.79 -13.72
CA ASN A 506 -2.58 8.91 -12.83
C ASN A 506 -3.83 8.64 -11.99
N LEU A 507 -3.68 8.66 -10.66
CA LEU A 507 -4.80 8.55 -9.74
C LEU A 507 -5.38 9.95 -9.42
N PRO A 508 -6.69 10.02 -9.15
CA PRO A 508 -7.37 11.26 -8.80
C PRO A 508 -6.86 11.85 -7.49
N ALA A 509 -7.25 13.10 -7.23
CA ALA A 509 -6.90 13.80 -6.00
C ALA A 509 -7.65 13.20 -4.79
N SER A 510 -6.99 13.21 -3.63
CA SER A 510 -7.56 12.75 -2.35
C SER A 510 -8.06 13.89 -1.46
N ASP A 511 -7.91 15.14 -1.87
CA ASP A 511 -8.23 16.34 -1.06
C ASP A 511 -9.47 17.10 -1.56
N ILE A 512 -10.44 16.35 -2.10
CA ILE A 512 -11.73 16.85 -2.56
C ILE A 512 -12.52 17.45 -1.38
N LYS A 513 -13.23 18.55 -1.64
CA LYS A 513 -14.04 19.24 -0.63
C LYS A 513 -15.50 19.31 -1.05
N LEU A 514 -16.38 18.99 -0.10
CA LEU A 514 -17.82 19.23 -0.25
C LEU A 514 -18.11 20.74 -0.18
N SER A 515 -19.18 21.17 -0.84
CA SER A 515 -19.66 22.55 -0.76
C SER A 515 -20.39 22.84 0.54
N ASP A 516 -20.48 24.11 0.91
CA ASP A 516 -21.28 24.57 2.06
C ASP A 516 -22.79 24.27 1.90
N SER A 517 -23.22 23.96 0.68
CA SER A 517 -24.59 23.54 0.35
C SER A 517 -24.78 22.02 0.35
N ALA A 518 -23.72 21.25 0.61
CA ALA A 518 -23.83 19.81 0.73
C ALA A 518 -24.69 19.45 1.96
N PRO A 519 -25.62 18.49 1.84
CA PRO A 519 -26.45 18.09 2.97
C PRO A 519 -25.60 17.67 4.18
N SER A 520 -25.96 18.16 5.36
CA SER A 520 -25.17 18.00 6.59
C SER A 520 -24.97 16.55 7.09
N ASN A 521 -25.69 15.59 6.51
CA ASN A 521 -25.57 14.16 6.80
C ASN A 521 -24.92 13.33 5.69
N ILE A 522 -24.30 13.99 4.69
CA ILE A 522 -23.41 13.34 3.71
C ILE A 522 -21.96 13.58 4.13
N HIS A 523 -21.21 12.50 4.24
CA HIS A 523 -19.81 12.52 4.66
C HIS A 523 -18.93 11.95 3.56
N LEU A 524 -17.90 12.71 3.17
CA LEU A 524 -16.95 12.32 2.13
C LEU A 524 -15.81 11.48 2.73
N CYS A 525 -15.51 10.36 2.07
CA CYS A 525 -14.27 9.60 2.26
C CYS A 525 -13.36 9.80 1.05
N SER A 526 -12.10 10.12 1.31
CA SER A 526 -11.12 10.28 0.24
C SER A 526 -10.50 8.95 -0.17
N GLY A 527 -10.01 8.93 -1.41
CA GLY A 527 -9.15 7.87 -1.94
C GLY A 527 -7.72 7.96 -1.42
N PRO A 528 -6.81 7.19 -2.04
CA PRO A 528 -5.40 7.16 -1.67
C PRO A 528 -4.71 8.52 -1.80
N ASP A 529 -3.94 8.89 -0.79
CA ASP A 529 -3.14 10.11 -0.73
C ASP A 529 -1.63 9.84 -0.92
N LEU A 530 -0.83 10.90 -0.89
CA LEU A 530 0.62 10.88 -1.14
C LEU A 530 1.47 10.44 0.05
N GLU A 531 0.92 10.35 1.27
CA GLU A 531 1.69 9.91 2.43
C GLU A 531 2.07 8.43 2.31
N LEU A 532 3.13 8.04 3.01
CA LEU A 532 3.69 6.69 2.94
C LEU A 532 2.77 5.63 3.58
N ASP A 533 1.95 6.06 4.53
CA ASP A 533 1.10 5.21 5.37
C ASP A 533 -0.37 5.65 5.32
N PHE A 534 -1.17 5.07 6.23
CA PHE A 534 -2.61 5.22 6.27
C PHE A 534 -3.11 6.26 7.26
N ASP A 535 -2.23 7.04 7.88
CA ASP A 535 -2.62 8.00 8.91
C ASP A 535 -3.60 9.04 8.37
N PHE A 536 -3.48 9.45 7.11
CA PHE A 536 -4.49 10.31 6.46
C PHE A 536 -5.89 9.66 6.44
N ALA A 537 -5.99 8.41 5.98
CA ALA A 537 -7.27 7.69 5.91
C ALA A 537 -7.87 7.42 7.30
N VAL A 538 -7.03 7.08 8.28
CA VAL A 538 -7.46 6.88 9.67
C VAL A 538 -7.93 8.20 10.29
N ASN A 539 -7.20 9.30 10.08
CA ASN A 539 -7.54 10.61 10.64
C ASN A 539 -8.75 11.28 10.00
N GLN A 540 -9.17 10.89 8.79
CA GLN A 540 -10.45 11.32 8.24
C GLN A 540 -11.63 10.86 9.09
N LYS A 541 -11.47 9.77 9.83
CA LYS A 541 -12.46 9.34 10.83
C LYS A 541 -12.73 10.43 11.85
N SER A 542 -11.76 11.26 12.23
CA SER A 542 -11.94 12.34 13.22
C SER A 542 -13.02 13.35 12.80
N THR A 543 -13.23 13.55 11.50
CA THR A 543 -14.34 14.35 10.96
C THR A 543 -15.69 13.62 11.08
N LEU A 544 -15.67 12.28 11.05
CA LEU A 544 -16.81 11.39 11.28
C LEU A 544 -17.01 10.99 12.75
N GLU A 545 -16.09 11.33 13.65
CA GLU A 545 -16.27 11.14 15.10
C GLU A 545 -17.41 11.99 15.63
N GLU A 546 -17.74 13.11 14.97
CA GLU A 546 -18.95 13.88 15.26
C GLU A 546 -20.23 13.10 14.91
N MET A 547 -20.21 12.32 13.82
CA MET A 547 -21.28 11.37 13.48
C MET A 547 -21.37 10.26 14.53
N ILE A 548 -20.22 9.66 14.88
CA ILE A 548 -20.14 8.55 15.83
C ILE A 548 -20.53 8.97 17.26
N SER A 549 -20.13 10.17 17.69
CA SER A 549 -20.43 10.72 19.02
C SER A 549 -21.87 11.22 19.18
N ARG A 550 -22.55 11.57 18.08
CA ARG A 550 -23.99 11.89 18.06
C ARG A 550 -24.87 10.65 18.15
N PHE A 551 -24.34 9.46 17.88
CA PHE A 551 -25.03 8.22 18.19
C PHE A 551 -24.98 8.01 19.70
N GLU A 552 -26.06 8.39 20.40
CA GLU A 552 -26.21 8.07 21.82
C GLU A 552 -25.91 6.58 22.03
N LEU A 553 -24.82 6.29 22.75
CA LEU A 553 -24.56 4.95 23.25
C LEU A 553 -25.81 4.54 24.04
N PRO A 554 -26.36 3.32 23.83
CA PRO A 554 -27.48 2.86 24.62
C PRO A 554 -27.15 3.05 26.09
N ARG A 555 -28.01 3.79 26.82
CA ARG A 555 -27.90 3.89 28.28
C ARG A 555 -27.88 2.46 28.81
N MET A 556 -26.71 1.98 29.22
CA MET A 556 -26.65 0.80 30.06
C MET A 556 -27.50 1.11 31.28
N LYS A 557 -28.54 0.29 31.48
CA LYS A 557 -29.37 0.38 32.68
C LYS A 557 -28.47 0.05 33.87
N GLY A 558 -27.96 1.08 34.53
CA GLY A 558 -27.37 0.98 35.86
C GLY A 558 -25.93 1.47 35.97
N SER A 559 -25.70 2.78 35.87
CA SER A 559 -24.69 3.50 36.66
C SER A 559 -24.79 5.02 36.45
N SER A 560 -24.29 5.76 37.43
CA SER A 560 -24.67 7.13 37.80
C SER A 560 -24.17 8.24 36.84
N ILE A 561 -24.97 9.31 36.74
CA ILE A 561 -24.84 10.53 35.90
C ILE A 561 -23.49 11.30 36.03
N ARG A 562 -22.57 10.89 36.89
CA ARG A 562 -21.17 11.37 36.88
C ARG A 562 -20.29 10.72 35.81
N GLU A 563 -20.69 9.58 35.24
CA GLU A 563 -19.96 8.88 34.16
C GLU A 563 -20.13 9.53 32.78
N ALA A 564 -21.22 10.27 32.55
CA ALA A 564 -21.56 10.85 31.24
C ALA A 564 -20.57 11.93 30.75
N ARG A 565 -19.85 12.62 31.65
CA ARG A 565 -18.81 13.60 31.27
C ARG A 565 -17.44 12.98 30.97
N ASN A 566 -17.23 11.71 31.35
CA ASN A 566 -16.01 10.97 30.98
C ASN A 566 -16.13 10.26 29.63
N VAL A 567 -17.33 10.19 29.03
CA VAL A 567 -17.60 9.44 27.78
C VAL A 567 -16.86 9.98 26.55
N GLN A 568 -16.58 11.29 26.48
CA GLN A 568 -15.74 11.85 25.39
C GLN A 568 -14.29 11.36 25.42
N LYS A 569 -13.77 10.94 26.59
CA LYS A 569 -12.46 10.28 26.70
C LYS A 569 -12.54 8.76 26.50
N TYR A 570 -13.72 8.16 26.59
CA TYR A 570 -13.89 6.72 26.43
C TYR A 570 -13.87 6.27 24.97
N ILE A 571 -14.27 7.07 23.97
CA ILE A 571 -14.17 6.64 22.57
C ILE A 571 -12.71 6.37 22.14
N ALA A 572 -11.74 7.01 22.79
CA ALA A 572 -10.31 6.73 22.62
C ALA A 572 -9.77 5.58 23.50
N LEU A 573 -10.49 5.17 24.56
CA LEU A 573 -10.04 4.14 25.51
C LEU A 573 -10.88 2.83 25.50
N THR A 574 -12.05 2.77 24.87
CA THR A 574 -12.89 1.54 24.80
C THR A 574 -12.43 0.56 23.72
N PHE A 575 -11.19 0.68 23.22
CA PHE A 575 -10.53 -0.37 22.45
C PHE A 575 -9.61 -1.26 23.31
N LEU A 576 -9.74 -1.22 24.65
CA LEU A 576 -8.76 -1.83 25.58
C LEU A 576 -9.28 -2.91 26.54
N PHE A 577 -10.53 -3.38 26.48
CA PHE A 577 -10.93 -4.54 27.30
C PHE A 577 -11.97 -5.42 26.60
N ASP A 578 -11.53 -6.62 26.23
CA ASP A 578 -12.29 -7.89 26.23
C ASP A 578 -11.25 -9.01 26.41
N ASP A 579 -10.65 -9.09 27.60
CA ASP A 579 -10.10 -10.35 28.11
C ASP A 579 -11.23 -11.02 28.90
N VAL A 580 -11.84 -12.04 28.30
CA VAL A 580 -12.61 -13.03 29.05
C VAL A 580 -11.62 -14.12 29.43
N ASP A 581 -11.35 -14.22 30.73
CA ASP A 581 -10.55 -15.27 31.35
C ASP A 581 -11.01 -16.68 30.88
N GLU A 582 -10.18 -17.32 30.06
CA GLU A 582 -10.09 -18.78 30.00
C GLU A 582 -9.19 -19.23 31.15
N ASN A 583 -9.76 -19.55 32.32
CA ASN A 583 -9.26 -20.54 33.27
C ASN A 583 -10.06 -20.49 34.58
N GLU A 584 -11.16 -21.25 34.68
CA GLU A 584 -11.52 -21.86 35.96
C GLU A 584 -11.80 -23.35 35.75
N ASN A 585 -10.88 -24.14 36.31
CA ASN A 585 -10.94 -25.58 36.44
C ASN A 585 -12.24 -25.99 37.12
N MET A 586 -13.08 -26.71 36.41
CA MET A 586 -14.20 -27.42 36.98
C MET A 586 -13.79 -28.87 37.15
N ASP A 587 -13.32 -29.22 38.35
CA ASP A 587 -13.19 -30.60 38.80
C ASP A 587 -13.56 -30.72 40.29
N ILE A 588 -14.60 -31.56 40.53
CA ILE A 588 -14.83 -32.40 41.72
C ILE A 588 -15.34 -31.64 42.97
N ASP A 589 -16.51 -31.95 43.57
CA ASP A 589 -16.75 -33.24 44.21
C ASP A 589 -18.23 -33.63 44.37
N VAL A 590 -18.43 -34.96 44.34
CA VAL A 590 -19.67 -35.69 44.54
C VAL A 590 -19.88 -35.93 46.03
N LYS A 591 -20.92 -35.32 46.62
CA LYS A 591 -21.85 -35.96 47.58
C LYS A 591 -22.96 -35.03 48.04
#